data_AF-A0A9D2VWQ9-F1
#
_entry.id   AF-A0A9D2VWQ9-F1
#
_cell.length_a   1.000
_cell.length_b   1.000
_cell.length_c   1.000
_cell.angle_alpha   90.00
_cell.angle_beta   90.00
_cell.angle_gamma   90.00
#
_symmetry.space_group_name_H-M   'P 1'
#
loop_
_entity.id
_entity.type
_entity.pdbx_description
1 polymer ?
#
loop_
_entity_poly.entity_id
_entity_poly.type
_entity_poly.pdbx_seq_one_letter_code
_entity_poly.pdbx_strand_id
1 'polypeptide(L)' 'MRCQKCGASVPAGSKFCLSCGERIAQGPTFCPNCGKPVQPGAKFCPECGTPMQR' A
#
# COMPACT_ATOMS: atom_id res chain seq x y z
N MET A 1 -8.03 2.50 -7.75
CA MET A 1 -8.96 3.13 -6.79
C MET A 1 -9.19 4.59 -7.20
N ARG A 2 -10.34 5.19 -6.92
CA ARG A 2 -10.59 6.61 -7.27
C ARG A 2 -10.26 7.50 -6.08
N CYS A 3 -9.59 8.62 -6.34
CA CYS A 3 -9.35 9.63 -5.32
C CYS A 3 -10.69 10.25 -4.90
N GLN A 4 -10.99 10.26 -3.59
CA GLN A 4 -12.24 10.82 -3.07
C GLN A 4 -12.28 12.36 -3.13
N LYS A 5 -11.11 13.01 -3.24
CA LYS A 5 -11.01 14.47 -3.32
C LYS A 5 -11.20 15.03 -4.73
N CYS A 6 -10.64 14.35 -5.75
CA CYS A 6 -10.65 14.86 -7.12
C CYS A 6 -11.24 13.91 -8.17
N GLY A 7 -11.61 12.69 -7.79
CA GLY A 7 -12.18 11.70 -8.72
C GLY A 7 -11.18 11.08 -9.72
N ALA A 8 -9.89 11.43 -9.63
CA ALA A 8 -8.84 10.86 -10.47
C ALA A 8 -8.59 9.37 -10.17
N SER A 9 -8.18 8.62 -11.19
CA SER A 9 -7.79 7.22 -11.06
C SER A 9 -6.42 7.12 -10.39
N VAL A 10 -6.38 6.45 -9.24
CA VAL A 10 -5.17 6.21 -8.44
C VAL A 10 -4.78 4.73 -8.54
N PRO A 11 -3.52 4.43 -8.89
CA PRO A 11 -3.00 3.06 -8.92
C PRO A 11 -3.06 2.38 -7.54
N ALA A 12 -3.23 1.06 -7.52
CA ALA A 12 -3.08 0.28 -6.30
C ALA A 12 -1.61 0.37 -5.82
N GLY A 13 -1.38 0.64 -4.55
CA GLY A 13 -0.03 0.87 -4.03
C GLY A 13 0.51 2.28 -4.24
N SER A 14 -0.32 3.30 -4.54
CA SER A 14 0.09 4.71 -4.43
C SER A 14 -0.22 5.28 -3.05
N LYS A 15 0.74 5.94 -2.39
CA LYS A 15 0.56 6.63 -1.08
C LYS A 15 -0.21 7.94 -1.20
N PHE A 16 -0.28 8.50 -2.39
CA PHE A 16 -0.88 9.79 -2.69
C PHE A 16 -1.49 9.78 -4.09
N CYS A 17 -2.47 10.64 -4.31
CA CYS A 17 -3.07 10.88 -5.60
C CYS A 17 -2.09 11.70 -6.46
N LEU A 18 -1.64 11.11 -7.56
CA LEU A 18 -0.72 11.74 -8.51
C LEU A 18 -1.29 12.98 -9.20
N SER A 19 -2.63 13.17 -9.17
CA SER A 19 -3.28 14.31 -9.81
C SER A 19 -3.54 15.49 -8.87
N CYS A 20 -3.81 15.26 -7.58
CA CYS A 20 -4.21 16.35 -6.66
C CYS A 20 -3.39 16.42 -5.37
N GLY A 21 -2.44 15.49 -5.17
CA GLY A 21 -1.58 15.43 -3.99
C GLY A 21 -2.24 14.86 -2.73
N GLU A 22 -3.51 14.47 -2.78
CA GLU A 22 -4.24 13.93 -1.62
C GLU A 22 -3.62 12.62 -1.13
N ARG A 23 -3.51 12.41 0.19
CA ARG A 23 -2.99 11.16 0.74
C ARG A 23 -4.02 10.06 0.53
N ILE A 24 -3.63 9.01 -0.20
CA ILE A 24 -4.48 7.84 -0.38
C ILE A 24 -3.90 6.75 0.50
N ALA A 25 -4.65 6.35 1.53
CA ALA A 25 -4.23 5.28 2.42
C ALA A 25 -4.06 3.99 1.59
N GLN A 26 -2.81 3.56 1.44
CA GLN A 26 -2.51 2.24 0.88
C GLN A 26 -3.16 1.22 1.81
N GLY A 27 -4.08 0.42 1.26
CA GLY A 27 -4.63 -0.72 1.98
C GLY A 27 -3.52 -1.66 2.49
N PRO A 28 -3.85 -2.54 3.45
CA PRO A 28 -2.88 -3.48 4.02
C PRO A 28 -2.20 -4.27 2.89
N THR A 29 -0.87 -4.34 2.93
CA THR A 29 -0.08 -5.13 1.98
C THR A 29 0.01 -6.55 2.52
N PHE A 30 -0.30 -7.58 1.75
CA PHE A 30 -0.22 -8.95 2.26
C PHE A 30 1.16 -9.54 2.00
N CYS A 31 1.67 -10.33 2.93
CA CYS A 31 2.93 -11.02 2.77
C CYS A 31 2.81 -12.08 1.65
N PRO A 32 3.69 -12.08 0.65
CA PRO A 32 3.64 -13.06 -0.44
C PRO A 32 4.01 -14.48 0.02
N ASN A 33 4.65 -14.62 1.18
CA ASN A 33 5.06 -15.92 1.72
C ASN A 33 4.01 -16.54 2.65
N CYS A 34 3.45 -15.76 3.59
CA CYS A 34 2.52 -16.28 4.59
C CYS A 34 1.07 -15.79 4.43
N GLY A 35 0.80 -14.85 3.51
CA GLY A 35 -0.53 -14.31 3.24
C GLY A 35 -1.07 -13.36 4.32
N LYS A 36 -0.31 -13.09 5.38
CA LYS A 36 -0.77 -12.21 6.48
C LYS A 36 -0.66 -10.73 6.11
N PRO A 37 -1.55 -9.88 6.65
CA PRO A 37 -1.48 -8.44 6.43
C PRO A 37 -0.21 -7.87 7.07
N VAL A 38 0.46 -7.01 6.30
CA VAL A 38 1.69 -6.32 6.64
C VAL A 38 1.48 -4.83 6.41
N GLN A 39 2.08 -4.01 7.26
CA GLN A 39 1.99 -2.57 7.12
C GLN A 39 2.66 -2.08 5.82
N PRO A 40 2.04 -1.13 5.10
CA PRO A 40 2.62 -0.57 3.88
C PRO A 40 3.96 0.13 4.17
N GLY A 41 5.05 -0.41 3.63
CA GLY A 41 6.41 0.10 3.87
C GLY A 41 7.18 -0.62 4.98
N ALA A 42 6.63 -1.70 5.55
CA ALA A 42 7.42 -2.60 6.37
C ALA A 42 8.51 -3.27 5.52
N LYS A 43 9.74 -3.29 6.01
CA LYS A 43 10.87 -3.96 5.32
C LYS A 43 10.79 -5.48 5.40
N PHE A 44 10.18 -6.00 6.47
CA PHE A 44 10.02 -7.41 6.75
C PHE A 44 8.61 -7.70 7.23
N CYS A 45 8.13 -8.91 6.99
CA CYS A 45 6.88 -9.38 7.55
C CYS A 45 7.08 -9.62 9.06
N PRO A 46 6.27 -9.00 9.94
CA PRO A 46 6.38 -9.19 11.39
C PRO A 46 5.98 -10.60 11.84
N GLU A 47 5.30 -11.37 10.98
CA GLU A 47 4.76 -12.67 11.32
C GLU A 47 5.69 -13.82 10.91
N CYS A 48 6.34 -13.72 9.75
CA CYS A 48 7.21 -14.79 9.22
C CYS A 48 8.65 -14.34 8.94
N GLY A 49 8.99 -13.06 9.10
CA GLY A 49 10.33 -12.54 8.84
C GLY A 49 10.70 -12.40 7.35
N THR A 50 9.79 -12.73 6.42
CA THR A 50 10.06 -12.59 4.97
C THR A 50 10.28 -11.13 4.59
N PRO A 51 11.33 -10.80 3.80
CA PRO A 51 11.56 -9.43 3.33
C PRO A 51 10.44 -8.98 2.37
N MET A 52 9.84 -7.83 2.68
CA MET A 52 8.69 -7.25 1.98
C MET A 52 9.11 -6.09 1.05
N GLN A 53 10.26 -5.48 1.30
CA GLN A 53 10.84 -4.42 0.50
C GLN A 53 12.03 -4.98 -0.28
N ARG A 54 11.94 -4.94 -1.62
CA ARG A 54 13.12 -4.93 -2.50
C ARG A 54 13.27 -3.53 -3.07
#